data_AF-A0A496Z9C0-F1
#
_entry.id   AF-A0A496Z9C0-F1
#
_cell.length_a   1.000
_cell.length_b   1.000
_cell.length_c   1.000
_cell.angle_alpha   90.00
_cell.angle_beta   90.00
_cell.angle_gamma   90.00
#
_symmetry.space_group_name_H-M   'P 1'
#
loop_
_entity.id
_entity.type
_entity.pdbx_description
1 polymer ?
#
loop_
_entity_poly.entity_id
_entity_poly.type
_entity_poly.pdbx_seq_one_letter_code
_entity_poly.pdbx_strand_id
1 'polypeptide(L)' 'MYVSHLACPKCSKTYDSESLVQLCECGSPLLVEYDLQKVKTGFWHYRSQGAGRFPGAGDR' A
#
# COMPACT_ATOMS: atom_id res chain seq x y z
N MET A 1 -10.55 1.97 -0.15
CA MET A 1 -9.32 1.64 0.58
C MET A 1 -8.35 0.92 -0.35
N TYR A 2 -7.09 1.33 -0.43
CA TYR A 2 -6.03 0.63 -1.21
C TYR A 2 -5.10 -0.22 -0.34
N VAL A 3 -5.15 -0.03 0.99
CA VAL A 3 -4.43 -0.86 1.95
C VAL A 3 -5.12 -2.23 2.02
N SER A 4 -4.31 -3.29 2.01
CA SER A 4 -4.75 -4.67 2.15
C SER A 4 -4.67 -5.12 3.60
N HIS A 5 -3.50 -4.98 4.22
CA HIS A 5 -3.23 -5.38 5.61
C HIS A 5 -1.89 -4.83 6.08
N LEU A 6 -1.59 -5.04 7.36
CA LEU A 6 -0.29 -4.81 7.97
C LEU A 6 0.47 -6.13 8.09
N ALA A 7 1.73 -6.17 7.65
CA ALA A 7 2.57 -7.36 7.66
C ALA A 7 3.83 -7.16 8.50
N CYS A 8 4.18 -8.16 9.31
CA CYS A 8 5.43 -8.19 10.06
C CYS A 8 6.56 -8.78 9.19
N PRO A 9 7.64 -8.04 8.89
CA PRO A 9 8.71 -8.55 8.03
C PRO A 9 9.58 -9.63 8.69
N LYS A 10 9.57 -9.71 10.03
CA LYS A 10 10.34 -10.75 10.76
C LYS A 10 9.59 -12.07 10.94
N CYS A 11 8.28 -11.99 11.08
CA CYS A 11 7.48 -13.08 11.62
C CYS A 11 6.30 -13.45 10.72
N SER A 12 6.11 -12.73 9.61
CA SER A 12 5.06 -12.96 8.62
C SER A 12 3.64 -12.96 9.18
N LYS A 13 3.44 -12.36 10.37
CA LYS A 13 2.12 -12.13 10.94
C LYS A 13 1.40 -11.02 10.19
N THR A 14 0.10 -11.22 10.03
CA THR A 14 -0.81 -10.31 9.35
C THR A 14 -1.73 -9.67 10.38
N TYR A 15 -1.91 -8.35 10.28
CA TYR A 15 -2.78 -7.57 11.13
C TYR A 15 -3.74 -6.74 10.28
N ASP A 16 -4.90 -6.45 10.84
CA ASP A 16 -5.91 -5.63 10.18
C ASP A 16 -5.47 -4.15 10.15
N SER A 17 -5.70 -3.47 9.02
CA SER A 17 -5.27 -2.07 8.84
C SER A 17 -6.08 -1.05 9.63
N GLU A 18 -7.31 -1.40 10.03
CA GLU A 18 -8.18 -0.56 10.85
C GLU A 18 -7.95 -0.79 12.35
N SER A 19 -7.17 -1.82 12.71
CA SER A 19 -6.79 -2.06 14.10
C SER A 19 -5.71 -1.08 14.56
N LEU A 20 -5.87 -0.54 15.77
CA LEU A 20 -4.87 0.35 16.37
C LEU A 20 -3.69 -0.48 16.89
N VAL A 21 -2.74 -0.76 16.00
CA VAL A 21 -1.53 -1.52 16.30
C VAL A 21 -0.29 -0.72 15.87
N GLN A 22 0.64 -0.50 16.81
CA GLN A 22 1.88 0.23 16.50
C GLN A 22 3.02 -0.71 16.11
N LEU A 23 3.22 -1.79 16.87
CA LEU A 23 4.29 -2.77 16.67
C LEU A 23 3.70 -4.18 16.66
N CYS A 24 4.38 -5.08 15.96
CA CYS A 24 4.11 -6.50 16.09
C CYS A 24 4.44 -6.99 17.51
N GLU A 25 3.81 -8.07 17.96
CA GLU A 25 4.16 -8.77 19.21
C GLU A 25 5.65 -9.16 19.32
N CYS A 26 6.37 -9.27 18.18
CA CYS A 26 7.81 -9.52 18.16
C CYS A 26 8.68 -8.25 18.30
N GLY A 27 8.07 -7.08 18.51
CA GLY A 27 8.73 -5.78 18.64
C GLY A 27 9.23 -5.17 17.33
N SER A 28 8.92 -5.77 16.18
CA SER A 28 9.30 -5.24 14.86
C SER A 28 8.24 -4.30 14.29
N PRO A 29 8.63 -3.29 13.50
CA PRO A 29 7.68 -2.41 12.83
C PRO A 29 6.82 -3.20 11.84
N LEU A 30 5.56 -2.81 11.74
CA LEU A 30 4.61 -3.37 10.77
C LEU A 30 4.73 -2.61 9.45
N LEU A 31 4.74 -3.34 8.35
CA LEU A 31 4.74 -2.80 7.00
C LEU A 31 3.31 -2.77 6.46
N VAL A 32 2.97 -1.72 5.72
CA VAL A 32 1.67 -1.59 5.07
C VAL A 32 1.72 -2.25 3.70
N GLU A 33 0.88 -3.25 3.47
CA GLU A 33 0.75 -3.92 2.18
C GLU A 33 -0.38 -3.27 1.37
N TYR A 34 -0.06 -2.84 0.15
CA TYR A 34 -1.00 -2.13 -0.74
C TYR A 34 -1.45 -3.02 -1.91
N ASP A 35 -2.73 -2.93 -2.26
CA ASP A 35 -3.29 -3.55 -3.45
C ASP A 35 -2.92 -2.73 -4.70
N LEU A 36 -1.76 -3.04 -5.28
CA LEU A 36 -1.24 -2.36 -6.45
C LEU A 36 -2.12 -2.55 -7.69
N GLN A 37 -2.95 -3.60 -7.76
CA GLN A 37 -3.87 -3.79 -8.88
C GLN A 37 -5.01 -2.77 -8.83
N LYS A 38 -5.59 -2.57 -7.64
CA LYS A 38 -6.59 -1.51 -7.45
C LYS A 38 -6.00 -0.12 -7.70
N VAL A 39 -4.78 0.14 -7.24
CA VAL A 39 -4.08 1.41 -7.50
C VAL A 39 -3.90 1.60 -9.00
N LYS A 40 -3.40 0.59 -9.70
CA LYS A 40 -3.19 0.61 -11.15
C LYS A 40 -4.48 0.91 -11.89
N THR A 41 -5.57 0.18 -11.61
CA THR A 41 -6.87 0.41 -12.28
C THR A 41 -7.40 1.82 -12.02
N GLY A 42 -7.39 2.28 -10.77
CA GLY A 42 -7.79 3.66 -10.43
C GLY A 42 -6.92 4.72 -11.12
N PHE A 43 -5.61 4.48 -11.18
CA PHE A 43 -4.64 5.31 -11.89
C PHE A 43 -4.95 5.39 -13.39
N TRP A 44 -5.27 4.26 -14.04
CA TRP A 44 -5.62 4.25 -15.47
C TRP A 44 -6.91 5.02 -15.74
N HIS A 45 -7.92 4.88 -14.89
CA HIS A 45 -9.15 5.67 -14.98
C HIS A 45 -8.88 7.17 -14.81
N TYR A 46 -8.01 7.56 -13.87
CA TYR A 46 -7.63 8.96 -13.68
C TYR A 46 -6.87 9.50 -14.91
N ARG A 47 -5.92 8.73 -15.45
CA ARG A 47 -5.11 9.12 -16.61
C ARG A 47 -5.92 9.27 -17.89
N SER A 48 -6.92 8.41 -18.13
CA SER A 48 -7.76 8.47 -19.33
C SER A 48 -8.71 9.68 -19.35
N GLN A 49 -8.98 10.28 -18.18
CA GLN A 49 -9.82 11.47 -18.03
C GLN A 49 -9.06 12.80 -18.24
N GLY A 50 -7.78 12.75 -18.65
CA GLY A 50 -7.07 13.93 -19.17
C GLY A 50 -6.53 14.91 -18.12
N ALA A 51 -6.60 14.60 -16.83
CA ALA A 51 -6.03 15.43 -15.77
C ALA A 51 -4.73 14.82 -15.22
N GLY A 52 -3.59 15.46 -15.49
CA GLY A 52 -2.39 15.35 -14.64
C GLY A 52 -1.25 14.47 -15.16
N ARG A 53 -0.16 15.14 -15.54
CA ARG A 53 1.21 14.60 -15.64
C ARG A 53 1.59 13.94 -14.30
N PHE A 54 1.88 12.64 -14.30
CA PHE A 54 2.49 11.99 -13.14
C PHE A 54 3.93 12.49 -12.96
N PRO A 55 4.29 13.16 -11.85
CA PRO A 55 5.66 13.54 -11.60
C PRO A 55 6.38 12.30 -11.04
N GLY A 56 7.03 11.52 -11.90
CA GLY A 56 7.89 10.42 -11.41
C GLY A 56 8.06 9.19 -12.30
N ALA A 57 7.49 9.13 -13.50
CA ALA A 57 7.92 8.16 -14.50
C ALA A 57 9.21 8.67 -15.17
N GLY A 58 10.28 8.77 -14.38
CA GLY A 58 11.64 8.99 -14.85
C GLY A 58 12.35 7.65 -14.86
N ASP A 59 12.71 7.23 -16.06
CA ASP A 59 13.28 5.93 -16.41
C ASP A 59 14.56 5.67 -15.60
N ARG A 60 14.61 4.52 -14.93
CA ARG A 60 15.83 3.93 -14.39
C ARG A 60 16.02 2.56 -15.01
#